data_AF-A0AB36ZE01-F1
#
_entry.id   AF-A0AB36ZE01-F1
#
_cell.length_a   1.000
_cell.length_b   1.000
_cell.length_c   1.000
_cell.angle_alpha   90.00
_cell.angle_beta   90.00
_cell.angle_gamma   90.00
#
_symmetry.space_group_name_H-M   'P 1'
#
loop_
_entity.id
_entity.type
_entity.pdbx_description
1 polymer ?
#
loop_
_entity_poly.entity_id
_entity_poly.type
_entity_poly.pdbx_seq_one_letter_code
_entity_poly.pdbx_strand_id
1 'polypeptide(L)'
;MVDRTTASSAVLVSVLLLVGCTEPGGDQEAAPCVPLERAWNDYAPELDPVLRPPFREALEGFDESSSNSIASDAARLATSNLLSAISGDRRASEYFWNAMDLIGRECAEAGVPLSFDHHGEQPTTGSSADLGRPPWALDPPPQPESGTIEPTIPE
;
A
#
# COMPACT_ATOMS: atom_id res chain seq x y z
N MET A 1 -60.22 -46.80 -10.55
CA MET A 1 -60.03 -45.35 -10.29
C MET A 1 -58.54 -45.16 -10.03
N VAL A 2 -57.90 -44.40 -10.92
CA VAL A 2 -56.51 -43.91 -10.84
C VAL A 2 -56.47 -42.94 -9.65
N ASP A 3 -55.46 -42.91 -8.77
CA ASP A 3 -54.16 -42.32 -9.05
C ASP A 3 -53.04 -42.73 -8.08
N ARG A 4 -51.82 -42.72 -8.63
CA ARG A 4 -50.53 -42.80 -7.95
C ARG A 4 -50.22 -41.41 -7.38
N THR A 5 -49.63 -41.31 -6.19
CA THR A 5 -48.54 -40.33 -6.01
C THR A 5 -47.59 -40.70 -4.89
N THR A 6 -46.34 -40.85 -5.31
CA THR A 6 -45.11 -41.01 -4.54
C THR A 6 -44.72 -39.70 -3.85
N ALA A 7 -43.81 -39.83 -2.88
CA ALA A 7 -42.79 -38.86 -2.47
C ALA A 7 -43.13 -37.96 -1.27
N SER A 8 -42.27 -38.06 -0.26
CA SER A 8 -41.63 -36.90 0.39
C SER A 8 -40.47 -37.37 1.27
N SER A 9 -39.39 -37.84 0.63
CA SER A 9 -38.06 -37.82 1.22
C SER A 9 -37.30 -36.67 0.57
N ALA A 10 -37.59 -35.44 0.99
CA ALA A 10 -36.88 -34.25 0.53
C ALA A 10 -37.03 -33.12 1.57
N VAL A 11 -36.58 -33.38 2.80
CA VAL A 11 -36.40 -32.31 3.79
C VAL A 11 -34.97 -32.41 4.30
N LEU A 12 -33.98 -32.18 3.44
CA LEU A 12 -32.57 -32.08 3.85
C LEU A 12 -31.70 -31.38 2.78
N VAL A 13 -32.24 -30.49 1.93
CA VAL A 13 -31.41 -29.73 0.96
C VAL A 13 -32.01 -28.34 0.72
N SER A 14 -32.06 -27.48 1.75
CA SER A 14 -32.47 -26.08 1.52
C SER A 14 -31.77 -25.04 2.38
N VAL A 15 -30.76 -25.41 3.18
CA VAL A 15 -30.07 -24.45 4.08
C VAL A 15 -28.66 -24.08 3.62
N LEU A 16 -28.14 -24.66 2.52
CA LEU A 16 -26.74 -24.47 2.08
C LEU A 16 -26.54 -23.65 0.80
N LEU A 17 -27.56 -22.93 0.30
CA LEU A 17 -27.46 -22.17 -0.96
C LEU A 17 -27.70 -20.65 -0.79
N LEU A 18 -27.26 -20.09 0.33
CA LEU A 18 -27.19 -18.64 0.56
C LEU A 18 -25.78 -18.19 0.96
N VAL A 19 -24.75 -18.86 0.46
CA VAL A 19 -23.43 -18.22 0.36
C VAL A 19 -23.48 -17.41 -0.92
N GLY A 20 -24.05 -16.20 -0.83
CA GLY A 20 -23.84 -15.20 -1.87
C GLY A 20 -22.33 -15.06 -2.08
N CYS A 21 -21.90 -15.02 -3.33
CA CYS A 21 -20.56 -14.57 -3.65
C CYS A 21 -20.48 -13.11 -3.19
N THR A 22 -20.10 -12.87 -1.93
CA THR A 22 -19.66 -11.55 -1.50
C THR A 22 -18.44 -11.23 -2.34
N GLU A 23 -18.50 -10.10 -3.03
CA GLU A 23 -17.37 -9.56 -3.77
C GLU A 23 -16.15 -9.57 -2.83
N PRO A 24 -15.00 -10.13 -3.25
CA PRO A 24 -13.81 -10.06 -2.41
C PRO A 24 -13.45 -8.58 -2.17
N GLY A 25 -13.22 -8.20 -0.91
CA GLY A 25 -12.92 -6.81 -0.52
C GLY A 25 -14.15 -6.01 -0.05
N GLY A 26 -14.88 -6.52 0.96
CA GLY A 26 -15.92 -5.73 1.62
C GLY A 26 -15.39 -4.43 2.21
N ASP A 27 -16.28 -3.50 2.55
CA ASP A 27 -15.90 -2.16 3.02
C ASP A 27 -15.00 -2.24 4.27
N GLN A 28 -13.94 -1.44 4.27
CA GLN A 28 -13.04 -1.31 5.40
C GLN A 28 -13.73 -0.62 6.58
N GLU A 29 -13.53 -1.16 7.79
CA GLU A 29 -13.93 -0.49 9.03
C GLU A 29 -12.91 0.59 9.42
N ALA A 30 -13.40 1.70 9.96
CA ALA A 30 -12.60 2.85 10.35
C ALA A 30 -11.67 2.62 11.57
N ALA A 31 -12.04 1.69 12.46
CA ALA A 31 -11.37 1.47 13.74
C ALA A 31 -9.86 1.20 13.65
N PRO A 32 -9.35 0.34 12.74
CA PRO A 32 -7.92 0.06 12.63
C PRO A 32 -7.08 1.18 12.01
N CYS A 33 -7.69 2.15 11.34
CA CYS A 33 -6.98 3.17 10.55
C CYS A 33 -6.16 4.15 11.43
N VAL A 34 -6.78 4.73 12.47
CA VAL A 34 -6.15 5.77 13.31
C VAL A 34 -4.93 5.25 14.10
N PRO A 35 -4.96 4.05 14.72
CA PRO A 35 -3.79 3.49 15.38
C PRO A 35 -2.58 3.33 14.44
N LEU A 36 -2.81 2.91 13.19
CA LEU A 36 -1.74 2.70 12.22
C LEU A 36 -1.07 4.02 11.81
N GLU A 37 -1.86 5.05 11.48
CA GLU A 37 -1.34 6.38 11.16
C GLU A 37 -0.48 6.94 12.30
N ARG A 38 -1.00 6.88 13.53
CA ARG A 38 -0.24 7.37 14.69
C ARG A 38 1.08 6.65 14.85
N ALA A 39 1.07 5.32 14.77
CA ALA A 39 2.28 4.53 14.98
C ALA A 39 3.32 4.79 13.87
N TRP A 40 2.89 5.00 12.63
CA TRP A 40 3.80 5.43 11.55
C TRP A 40 4.36 6.83 11.83
N ASN A 41 3.52 7.82 12.13
CA ASN A 41 3.95 9.20 12.33
C ASN A 41 4.84 9.39 13.58
N ASP A 42 4.68 8.53 14.59
CA ASP A 42 5.62 8.48 15.72
C ASP A 42 6.98 7.87 15.31
N TYR A 43 6.97 6.88 14.41
CA TYR A 43 8.18 6.16 13.98
C TYR A 43 8.98 6.86 12.88
N ALA A 44 8.31 7.42 11.87
CA ALA A 44 8.88 7.94 10.64
C ALA A 44 9.95 9.04 10.80
N PRO A 45 9.83 10.00 11.74
CA PRO A 45 10.76 11.12 11.81
C PRO A 45 12.21 10.73 12.11
N GLU A 46 12.39 9.72 12.96
CA GLU A 46 13.72 9.30 13.44
C GLU A 46 14.07 7.86 13.02
N LEU A 47 13.07 7.10 12.55
CA LEU A 47 13.17 5.65 12.32
C LEU A 47 13.81 4.91 13.50
N ASP A 48 13.52 5.37 14.72
CA ASP A 48 14.11 4.88 15.97
C ASP A 48 13.82 3.37 16.14
N PRO A 49 14.85 2.52 16.27
CA PRO A 49 14.67 1.09 16.53
C PRO A 49 13.78 0.76 17.74
N VAL A 50 13.63 1.66 18.72
CA VAL A 50 12.72 1.54 19.87
C VAL A 50 11.25 1.66 19.47
N LEU A 51 10.94 2.49 18.47
CA LEU A 51 9.58 2.73 17.98
C LEU A 51 9.17 1.77 16.84
N ARG A 52 10.13 1.03 16.28
CA ARG A 52 9.86 0.02 15.25
C ARG A 52 8.94 -1.11 15.72
N PRO A 53 9.09 -1.74 16.90
CA PRO A 53 8.16 -2.78 17.34
C PRO A 53 6.72 -2.27 17.49
N PRO A 54 6.44 -1.12 18.13
CA PRO A 54 5.09 -0.53 18.14
C PRO A 54 4.50 -0.29 16.75
N PHE A 55 5.28 0.22 15.79
CA PHE A 55 4.78 0.39 14.42
C PHE A 55 4.43 -0.95 13.77
N ARG A 56 5.30 -1.96 13.95
CA ARG A 56 5.03 -3.30 13.43
C ARG A 56 3.80 -3.94 14.08
N GLU A 57 3.62 -3.76 15.38
CA GLU A 57 2.42 -4.21 16.11
C GLU A 57 1.16 -3.50 15.59
N ALA A 58 1.24 -2.23 15.20
CA ALA A 58 0.11 -1.52 14.59
C ALA A 58 -0.24 -2.08 13.20
N LEU A 59 0.74 -2.46 12.38
CA LEU A 59 0.51 -3.15 11.10
C LEU A 59 -0.10 -4.55 11.31
N GLU A 60 0.42 -5.33 12.26
CA GLU A 60 -0.12 -6.65 12.62
C GLU A 60 -1.55 -6.53 13.17
N GLY A 61 -1.81 -5.55 14.04
CA GLY A 61 -3.15 -5.26 14.54
C GLY A 61 -4.11 -4.80 13.44
N PHE A 62 -3.64 -4.03 12.45
CA PHE A 62 -4.43 -3.67 11.27
C PHE A 62 -4.79 -4.91 10.46
N ASP A 63 -3.84 -5.80 10.17
CA ASP A 63 -4.08 -7.07 9.47
C ASP A 63 -5.16 -7.91 10.16
N GLU A 64 -5.06 -8.08 11.47
CA GLU A 64 -5.99 -8.90 12.26
C GLU A 64 -7.41 -8.32 12.37
N SER A 65 -7.53 -7.00 12.40
CA SER A 65 -8.81 -6.29 12.62
C SER A 65 -9.43 -5.72 11.35
N SER A 66 -8.74 -5.83 10.21
CA SER A 66 -9.26 -5.40 8.92
C SER A 66 -10.50 -6.21 8.52
N SER A 67 -11.58 -5.52 8.15
CA SER A 67 -12.76 -6.11 7.52
C SER A 67 -12.57 -6.35 6.01
N ASN A 68 -11.51 -5.79 5.42
CA ASN A 68 -11.18 -5.88 4.01
C ASN A 68 -9.92 -6.73 3.78
N SER A 69 -10.02 -7.76 2.94
CA SER A 69 -8.90 -8.67 2.67
C SER A 69 -7.73 -8.01 1.93
N ILE A 70 -8.01 -7.02 1.06
CA ILE A 70 -6.98 -6.26 0.34
C ILE A 70 -6.18 -5.41 1.32
N ALA A 71 -6.86 -4.71 2.24
CA ALA A 71 -6.21 -3.90 3.27
C ALA A 71 -5.38 -4.75 4.24
N SER A 72 -5.89 -5.93 4.61
CA SER A 72 -5.17 -6.92 5.43
C SER A 72 -3.92 -7.46 4.70
N ASP A 73 -4.05 -7.88 3.43
CA ASP A 73 -2.91 -8.32 2.62
C ASP A 73 -1.86 -7.20 2.46
N ALA A 74 -2.31 -5.96 2.29
CA ALA A 74 -1.43 -4.80 2.23
C ALA A 74 -0.68 -4.59 3.55
N ALA A 75 -1.33 -4.70 4.70
CA ALA A 75 -0.65 -4.61 6.00
C ALA A 75 0.43 -5.69 6.17
N ARG A 76 0.15 -6.93 5.76
CA ARG A 76 1.16 -8.02 5.73
C ARG A 76 2.33 -7.70 4.81
N LEU A 77 2.06 -7.15 3.62
CA LEU A 77 3.10 -6.75 2.68
C LEU A 77 3.97 -5.62 3.25
N ALA A 78 3.38 -4.59 3.86
CA ALA A 78 4.10 -3.51 4.52
C ALA A 78 5.02 -4.06 5.62
N THR A 79 4.52 -4.94 6.49
CA THR A 79 5.31 -5.60 7.55
C THR A 79 6.50 -6.36 6.97
N SER A 80 6.29 -7.15 5.91
CA SER A 80 7.35 -7.97 5.31
C SER A 80 8.46 -7.15 4.65
N ASN A 81 8.14 -5.97 4.11
CA ASN A 81 9.09 -5.12 3.41
C ASN A 81 9.77 -4.08 4.32
N LEU A 82 9.23 -3.81 5.51
CA LEU A 82 9.70 -2.75 6.40
C LEU A 82 11.21 -2.82 6.68
N LEU A 83 11.72 -3.98 7.12
CA LEU A 83 13.13 -4.11 7.49
C LEU A 83 14.07 -3.92 6.30
N SER A 84 13.72 -4.45 5.14
CA SER A 84 14.51 -4.28 3.92
C SER A 84 14.44 -2.84 3.43
N ALA A 85 13.27 -2.20 3.49
CA ALA A 85 13.08 -0.80 3.13
C ALA A 85 14.00 0.10 3.97
N ILE A 86 13.92 0.01 5.31
CA ILE A 86 14.76 0.81 6.24
C ILE A 86 16.26 0.53 6.13
N SER A 87 16.63 -0.64 5.58
CA SER A 87 18.01 -1.00 5.31
C SER A 87 18.54 -0.45 3.98
N GLY A 88 17.71 0.28 3.23
CA GLY A 88 18.10 0.90 1.96
C GLY A 88 17.72 0.11 0.70
N ASP A 89 16.98 -1.00 0.81
CA ASP A 89 16.46 -1.69 -0.37
C ASP A 89 15.35 -0.87 -1.03
N ARG A 90 15.67 -0.28 -2.19
CA ARG A 90 14.73 0.55 -2.95
C ARG A 90 13.46 -0.22 -3.37
N ARG A 91 13.58 -1.47 -3.77
CA ARG A 91 12.43 -2.26 -4.24
C ARG A 91 11.52 -2.61 -3.07
N ALA A 92 12.09 -2.94 -1.92
CA ALA A 92 11.32 -3.12 -0.69
C ALA A 92 10.64 -1.81 -0.25
N SER A 93 11.32 -0.66 -0.39
CA SER A 93 10.72 0.66 -0.13
C SER A 93 9.54 0.95 -1.06
N GLU A 94 9.63 0.64 -2.35
CA GLU A 94 8.53 0.80 -3.30
C GLU A 94 7.35 -0.12 -2.95
N TYR A 95 7.60 -1.36 -2.53
CA TYR A 95 6.54 -2.27 -2.08
C TYR A 95 5.89 -1.83 -0.77
N PHE A 96 6.68 -1.30 0.18
CA PHE A 96 6.18 -0.71 1.41
C PHE A 96 5.26 0.49 1.11
N TRP A 97 5.78 1.46 0.35
CA TRP A 97 5.07 2.33 -0.61
C TRP A 97 3.63 1.95 -0.93
N ASN A 98 3.55 1.06 -1.90
CA ASN A 98 2.31 0.63 -2.51
C ASN A 98 1.35 -0.03 -1.50
N ALA A 99 1.89 -0.73 -0.51
CA ALA A 99 1.08 -1.33 0.54
C ALA A 99 0.43 -0.27 1.44
N MET A 100 1.19 0.73 1.89
CA MET A 100 0.67 1.83 2.70
C MET A 100 -0.37 2.65 1.92
N ASP A 101 -0.19 2.85 0.61
CA ASP A 101 -1.16 3.52 -0.26
C ASP A 101 -2.48 2.77 -0.39
N LEU A 102 -2.43 1.44 -0.50
CA LEU A 102 -3.63 0.61 -0.50
C LEU A 102 -4.38 0.75 0.81
N ILE A 103 -3.70 0.67 1.95
CA ILE A 103 -4.33 0.88 3.27
C ILE A 103 -4.94 2.27 3.36
N GLY A 104 -4.21 3.31 2.93
CA GLY A 104 -4.69 4.69 2.94
C GLY A 104 -5.96 4.89 2.10
N ARG A 105 -6.06 4.22 0.95
CA ARG A 105 -7.27 4.23 0.11
C ARG A 105 -8.45 3.58 0.82
N GLU A 106 -8.28 2.37 1.34
CA GLU A 106 -9.35 1.61 2.01
C GLU A 106 -9.85 2.37 3.25
N CYS A 107 -8.94 2.97 4.02
CA CYS A 107 -9.31 3.83 5.15
C CYS A 107 -10.01 5.13 4.72
N ALA A 108 -9.65 5.72 3.59
CA ALA A 108 -10.37 6.87 3.05
C ALA A 108 -11.81 6.51 2.62
N GLU A 109 -12.00 5.33 2.01
CA GLU A 109 -13.33 4.79 1.70
C GLU A 109 -14.15 4.52 2.96
N ALA A 110 -13.50 4.13 4.06
CA ALA A 110 -14.08 4.01 5.40
C ALA A 110 -14.37 5.37 6.09
N GLY A 111 -14.06 6.50 5.45
CA GLY A 111 -14.27 7.85 6.00
C GLY A 111 -13.16 8.35 6.94
N VAL A 112 -12.01 7.67 6.98
CA VAL A 112 -10.83 8.03 7.78
C VAL A 112 -9.61 8.14 6.84
N PRO A 113 -9.48 9.22 6.05
CA PRO A 113 -8.32 9.39 5.20
C PRO A 113 -7.05 9.49 6.06
N LEU A 114 -6.03 8.69 5.71
CA LEU A 114 -4.76 8.65 6.42
C LEU A 114 -3.75 9.64 5.83
N SER A 115 -2.90 10.18 6.69
CA SER A 115 -1.76 11.04 6.34
C SER A 115 -0.48 10.48 6.97
N PHE A 116 0.34 9.86 6.14
CA PHE A 116 1.63 9.30 6.55
C PHE A 116 2.75 10.32 6.35
N ASP A 117 3.49 10.64 7.41
CA ASP A 117 4.66 11.51 7.34
C ASP A 117 5.76 10.88 6.47
N HIS A 118 6.55 11.70 5.78
CA HIS A 118 7.62 11.23 4.87
C HIS A 118 7.13 10.29 3.75
N HIS A 119 5.83 10.36 3.40
CA HIS A 119 5.26 9.54 2.35
C HIS A 119 6.01 9.65 1.02
N GLY A 120 6.34 8.49 0.44
CA GLY A 120 7.08 8.40 -0.82
C GLY A 120 8.58 8.65 -0.70
N GLU A 121 9.08 9.07 0.46
CA GLU A 121 10.53 9.12 0.73
C GLU A 121 11.06 7.72 0.99
N GLN A 122 12.32 7.45 0.64
CA GLN A 122 12.91 6.15 0.96
C GLN A 122 13.09 6.07 2.49
N PRO A 123 12.41 5.15 3.21
CA PRO A 123 12.62 4.99 4.65
C PRO A 123 14.04 4.45 4.79
N THR A 124 14.99 5.22 5.30
CA THR A 124 16.37 4.75 5.50
C THR A 124 16.94 5.36 6.77
N THR A 125 17.66 4.56 7.55
CA THR A 125 18.31 5.03 8.79
C THR A 125 19.63 5.78 8.55
N GLY A 126 19.89 6.24 7.31
CA GLY A 126 21.18 6.82 6.91
C GLY A 126 21.08 7.87 5.80
N SER A 127 21.38 9.11 6.19
CA SER A 127 21.71 10.32 5.40
C SER A 127 21.21 10.40 3.94
N SER A 128 20.20 11.24 3.72
CA SER A 128 19.69 11.72 2.42
C SER A 128 20.73 12.42 1.49
N ALA A 129 22.03 12.32 1.77
CA ALA A 129 23.08 13.04 1.04
C ALA A 129 23.67 12.28 -0.17
N ASP A 130 23.33 11.00 -0.36
CA ASP A 130 23.95 10.17 -1.40
C ASP A 130 22.93 9.63 -2.44
N LEU A 131 21.90 10.43 -2.74
CA LEU A 131 21.10 10.22 -3.95
C LEU A 131 21.90 10.65 -5.18
N GLY A 132 23.01 9.93 -5.39
CA GLY A 132 23.69 9.86 -6.66
C GLY A 132 22.68 9.51 -7.75
N ARG A 133 22.84 10.17 -8.90
CA ARG A 133 22.02 10.03 -10.10
C ARG A 133 21.65 8.55 -10.33
N PRO A 134 20.36 8.21 -10.46
CA PRO A 134 19.96 6.82 -10.62
C PRO A 134 20.58 6.24 -11.91
N PRO A 135 20.99 4.96 -11.91
CA PRO A 135 21.67 4.32 -13.05
C PRO A 135 20.81 4.19 -14.31
N TRP A 136 19.53 4.57 -14.24
CA TRP A 136 18.57 4.62 -15.34
C TRP A 136 18.22 6.04 -15.80
N ALA A 137 18.77 7.09 -15.18
CA ALA A 137 18.58 8.47 -15.63
C ALA A 137 19.28 8.70 -16.96
N LEU A 138 18.53 8.60 -18.06
CA LEU A 138 18.98 8.94 -19.40
C LEU A 138 19.54 10.36 -19.41
N ASP A 139 20.70 10.57 -20.06
CA ASP A 139 21.19 11.91 -20.33
C ASP A 139 20.16 12.67 -21.17
N PRO A 140 19.89 13.95 -20.86
CA PRO A 140 19.11 14.77 -21.77
C PRO A 140 19.82 14.75 -23.14
N PRO A 141 19.06 14.63 -24.25
CA PRO A 141 19.66 14.67 -25.57
C PRO A 141 20.49 15.96 -25.70
N PRO A 142 21.69 15.91 -26.32
CA PRO A 142 22.51 17.09 -26.49
C PRO A 142 21.65 18.17 -27.14
N GLN A 143 21.45 19.27 -26.41
CA GLN A 143 20.75 20.43 -26.93
C GLN A 143 21.55 20.89 -28.16
N PRO A 144 20.92 21.11 -29.32
CA PRO A 144 21.61 21.76 -30.41
C PRO A 144 22.06 23.12 -29.89
N GLU A 145 23.38 23.30 -29.88
CA GLU A 145 24.03 24.58 -29.65
C GLU A 145 23.29 25.64 -30.49
N SER A 146 22.67 26.60 -29.81
CA SER A 146 22.12 27.79 -30.45
C SER A 146 23.30 28.54 -31.05
N GLY A 147 23.65 28.21 -32.28
CA GLY A 147 24.61 28.93 -33.06
C GLY A 147 24.11 30.36 -33.21
N THR A 148 24.81 31.31 -32.61
CA THR A 148 24.71 32.72 -32.96
C THR A 148 25.10 32.82 -34.43
N ILE A 149 24.11 33.02 -35.31
CA ILE A 149 24.37 33.33 -36.71
C ILE A 149 24.83 34.79 -36.73
N GLU A 150 26.14 35.00 -36.80
CA GLU A 150 26.72 36.32 -37.05
C GLU A 150 26.47 36.69 -38.53
N PRO A 151 25.81 37.82 -38.83
CA PRO A 151 25.53 38.19 -40.21
C PRO A 151 26.80 38.78 -40.85
N THR A 152 27.40 38.05 -41.78
CA THR A 152 28.46 38.59 -42.64
C THR A 152 27.86 39.56 -43.66
N ILE A 153 28.25 40.83 -43.59
CA ILE A 153 27.91 41.87 -44.59
C ILE A 153 28.99 41.80 -45.69
N PRO A 154 28.63 41.57 -46.97
CA PRO A 154 29.60 41.60 -48.06
C PRO A 154 29.90 43.04 -48.52
N GLU A 155 31.17 43.29 -48.85
CA GLU A 155 31.65 44.50 -49.55
C GLU A 155 31.30 44.49 -51.06
#